data_AF-P46351-F1
#
_entry.id   AF-P46351-F1
#
_cell.length_a   1.000
_cell.length_b   1.000
_cell.length_c   1.000
_cell.angle_alpha   90.00
_cell.angle_beta   90.00
_cell.angle_gamma   90.00
#
_symmetry.space_group_name_H-M   'P 1'
#
loop_
_entity.id
_entity.type
_entity.pdbx_description
1 polymer ?
#
loop_
_entity_poly.entity_id
_entity_poly.type
_entity_poly.pdbx_seq_one_letter_code
_entity_poly.pdbx_strand_id
1 'polypeptide(L)'
;MLFDAFDVFLFDLDGVIYVGPEALPGAVEALERLRSGGKTIRFLTNNPCMTREQTAARLNRLGIEAAKDEVISSGWATACCLRERRAGSVYVLGDEHLERECRDAGLDIVDVNAAEAVVVGWSDDLTLRDIQSAVTRIANGAQFIATNADWSFPGPDGPMMAVGTAVEAIKMASGKTPYIVGKPYPYMFRQALQHVEDWSRAVMFGDTPDADIAGAHRIGISAVLISSGPYTGYSSARDYRKPDAIIPDLRSLWDEELRIERWIPPAFPWPDDIKPGVAGIVMDERGRVLLMKRADNGCWGLPSGHVERGESVEEAIVREIREETGLQVEVMRLVGLYSDPESQVFTYPDGAATQFVTACFRCETVGGALVRTGAETLDVNYFEAERLPDPILAMHPRWIADALAEESLCIFR
;
A
#
# COMPACT_ATOMS: atom_id res chain seq x y z
N MET A 1 -30.91 4.44 7.56
CA MET A 1 -30.44 3.32 6.71
C MET A 1 -29.08 3.67 6.14
N LEU A 2 -28.39 2.74 5.47
CA LEU A 2 -27.10 3.04 4.81
C LEU A 2 -27.27 4.16 3.77
N PHE A 3 -28.40 4.17 3.06
CA PHE A 3 -28.82 5.23 2.15
C PHE A 3 -28.75 6.66 2.74
N ASP A 4 -29.12 6.85 4.01
CA ASP A 4 -29.16 8.17 4.65
C ASP A 4 -27.78 8.61 5.19
N ALA A 5 -26.91 7.64 5.48
CA ALA A 5 -25.61 7.89 6.11
C ALA A 5 -24.62 8.57 5.17
N PHE A 6 -24.77 8.36 3.85
CA PHE A 6 -23.81 8.77 2.83
C PHE A 6 -24.44 9.61 1.72
N ASP A 7 -23.63 10.45 1.07
CA ASP A 7 -24.04 11.26 -0.09
C ASP A 7 -23.30 10.87 -1.37
N VAL A 8 -22.11 10.25 -1.23
CA VAL A 8 -21.28 9.83 -2.36
C VAL A 8 -21.08 8.31 -2.29
N PHE A 9 -21.46 7.62 -3.35
CA PHE A 9 -21.45 6.17 -3.46
C PHE A 9 -20.48 5.76 -4.56
N LEU A 10 -19.43 5.05 -4.18
CA LEU A 10 -18.41 4.52 -5.06
C LEU A 10 -18.68 3.02 -5.21
N PHE A 11 -18.74 2.53 -6.44
CA PHE A 11 -19.03 1.13 -6.73
C PHE A 11 -17.90 0.52 -7.53
N ASP A 12 -17.37 -0.62 -7.09
CA ASP A 12 -16.73 -1.54 -8.03
C ASP A 12 -17.76 -2.02 -9.07
N LEU A 13 -17.29 -2.60 -10.17
CA LEU A 13 -18.14 -3.06 -11.26
C LEU A 13 -18.36 -4.57 -11.25
N ASP A 14 -17.30 -5.33 -11.54
CA ASP A 14 -17.35 -6.78 -11.56
C ASP A 14 -17.66 -7.31 -10.15
N GLY A 15 -18.59 -8.25 -10.01
CA GLY A 15 -18.97 -8.81 -8.71
C GLY A 15 -19.87 -7.91 -7.83
N VAL A 16 -20.04 -6.63 -8.19
CA VAL A 16 -20.88 -5.67 -7.45
C VAL A 16 -22.08 -5.18 -8.26
N ILE A 17 -21.84 -4.72 -9.50
CA ILE A 17 -22.89 -4.24 -10.41
C ILE A 17 -23.31 -5.34 -11.38
N TYR A 18 -22.37 -6.11 -11.89
CA TYR A 18 -22.63 -7.17 -12.85
C TYR A 18 -21.66 -8.34 -12.72
N VAL A 19 -22.03 -9.49 -13.28
CA VAL A 19 -21.13 -10.61 -13.54
C VAL A 19 -21.31 -11.02 -15.00
N GLY A 20 -20.23 -11.01 -15.77
CA GLY A 20 -20.31 -11.27 -17.20
C GLY A 20 -21.31 -10.32 -17.89
N PRO A 21 -22.28 -10.83 -18.68
CA PRO A 21 -23.23 -9.99 -19.40
C PRO A 21 -24.44 -9.54 -18.56
N GLU A 22 -24.60 -10.00 -17.33
CA GLU A 22 -25.84 -9.82 -16.54
C GLU A 22 -25.63 -8.90 -15.35
N ALA A 23 -26.60 -8.00 -15.11
CA ALA A 23 -26.64 -7.18 -13.90
C ALA A 23 -26.93 -8.06 -12.68
N LEU A 24 -26.28 -7.76 -11.56
CA LEU A 24 -26.53 -8.45 -10.30
C LEU A 24 -27.91 -8.05 -9.72
N PRO A 25 -28.55 -8.95 -8.94
CA PRO A 25 -29.89 -8.71 -8.40
C PRO A 25 -30.00 -7.38 -7.64
N GLY A 26 -30.94 -6.54 -8.07
CA GLY A 26 -31.23 -5.25 -7.43
C GLY A 26 -30.25 -4.12 -7.76
N ALA A 27 -29.20 -4.36 -8.56
CA ALA A 27 -28.21 -3.33 -8.87
C ALA A 27 -28.82 -2.16 -9.67
N VAL A 28 -29.67 -2.47 -10.65
CA VAL A 28 -30.34 -1.47 -11.50
C VAL A 28 -31.27 -0.59 -10.65
N GLU A 29 -32.18 -1.22 -9.90
CA GLU A 29 -33.15 -0.53 -9.07
C GLU A 29 -32.48 0.26 -7.94
N ALA A 30 -31.40 -0.28 -7.38
CA ALA A 30 -30.65 0.41 -6.34
C ALA A 30 -29.99 1.70 -6.86
N LEU A 31 -29.33 1.65 -8.01
CA LEU A 31 -28.68 2.82 -8.60
C LEU A 31 -29.69 3.87 -9.05
N GLU A 32 -30.83 3.45 -9.63
CA GLU A 32 -31.92 4.37 -9.97
C GLU A 32 -32.45 5.09 -8.71
N ARG A 33 -32.68 4.34 -7.64
CA ARG A 33 -33.18 4.91 -6.38
C ARG A 33 -32.16 5.85 -5.73
N LEU A 34 -30.86 5.52 -5.76
CA LEU A 34 -29.78 6.41 -5.31
C LEU A 34 -29.77 7.72 -6.11
N ARG A 35 -29.85 7.63 -7.44
CA ARG A 35 -29.88 8.80 -8.33
C ARG A 35 -31.11 9.68 -8.08
N SER A 36 -32.29 9.06 -7.95
CA SER A 36 -33.54 9.78 -7.62
C SER A 36 -33.50 10.46 -6.26
N GLY A 37 -32.69 9.93 -5.34
CA GLY A 37 -32.42 10.51 -4.02
C GLY A 37 -31.37 11.62 -4.02
N GLY A 38 -30.86 12.03 -5.18
CA GLY A 38 -29.85 13.08 -5.30
C GLY A 38 -28.45 12.65 -4.85
N LYS A 39 -28.16 11.35 -4.79
CA LYS A 39 -26.85 10.84 -4.40
C LYS A 39 -25.85 10.93 -5.55
N THR A 40 -24.59 11.21 -5.23
CA THR A 40 -23.49 11.20 -6.22
C THR A 40 -23.02 9.77 -6.41
N ILE A 41 -22.94 9.31 -7.66
CA ILE A 41 -22.52 7.95 -8.01
C ILE A 41 -21.19 8.01 -8.77
N ARG A 42 -20.27 7.11 -8.43
CA ARG A 42 -18.99 6.89 -9.12
C ARG A 42 -18.74 5.40 -9.29
N PHE A 43 -18.27 5.00 -10.46
CA PHE A 43 -17.91 3.62 -10.77
C PHE A 43 -16.39 3.49 -10.87
N LEU A 44 -15.78 2.64 -10.05
CA LEU A 44 -14.33 2.45 -9.96
C LEU A 44 -13.96 1.04 -10.41
N THR A 45 -13.32 0.91 -11.57
CA THR A 45 -12.87 -0.40 -12.08
C THR A 45 -11.36 -0.48 -12.30
N ASN A 46 -10.74 -1.57 -11.85
CA ASN A 46 -9.34 -1.85 -12.15
C ASN A 46 -9.12 -2.32 -13.59
N ASN A 47 -10.16 -2.60 -14.37
CA ASN A 47 -10.04 -3.06 -15.76
C ASN A 47 -9.55 -1.94 -16.70
N PRO A 48 -8.34 -2.05 -17.29
CA PRO A 48 -7.80 -1.05 -18.21
C PRO A 48 -8.20 -1.29 -19.67
N CYS A 49 -8.89 -2.40 -19.99
CA CYS A 49 -9.18 -2.85 -21.37
C CYS A 49 -10.54 -2.34 -21.89
N MET A 50 -11.11 -1.34 -21.23
CA MET A 50 -12.30 -0.63 -21.71
C MET A 50 -12.10 0.86 -21.47
N THR A 51 -12.46 1.68 -22.46
CA THR A 51 -12.54 3.12 -22.23
C THR A 51 -13.70 3.44 -21.29
N ARG A 52 -13.68 4.65 -20.70
CA ARG A 52 -14.80 5.13 -19.89
C ARG A 52 -16.09 5.22 -20.69
N GLU A 53 -16.04 5.62 -21.97
CA GLU A 53 -17.21 5.61 -22.86
C GLU A 53 -17.78 4.21 -23.04
N GLN A 54 -16.93 3.21 -23.28
CA GLN A 54 -17.39 1.83 -23.46
C GLN A 54 -17.99 1.27 -22.17
N THR A 55 -17.38 1.58 -21.03
CA THR A 55 -17.87 1.18 -19.71
C THR A 55 -19.23 1.82 -19.42
N ALA A 56 -19.37 3.13 -19.62
CA ALA A 56 -20.65 3.82 -19.48
C ALA A 56 -21.70 3.26 -20.45
N ALA A 57 -21.35 3.02 -21.72
CA ALA A 57 -22.26 2.41 -22.68
C ALA A 57 -22.69 0.99 -22.28
N ARG A 58 -21.81 0.21 -21.64
CA ARG A 58 -22.14 -1.11 -21.09
C ARG A 58 -23.14 -1.00 -19.95
N LEU A 59 -22.91 -0.10 -18.99
CA LEU A 59 -23.83 0.16 -17.89
C LEU A 59 -25.23 0.57 -18.42
N ASN A 60 -25.28 1.49 -19.38
CA ASN A 60 -26.54 1.92 -20.00
C ASN A 60 -27.28 0.76 -20.70
N ARG A 61 -26.57 -0.19 -21.34
CA ARG A 61 -27.20 -1.40 -21.91
C ARG A 61 -27.79 -2.33 -20.86
N LEU A 62 -27.26 -2.33 -19.64
CA LEU A 62 -27.79 -3.08 -18.50
C LEU A 62 -28.98 -2.37 -17.82
N GLY A 63 -29.40 -1.21 -18.32
CA GLY A 63 -30.46 -0.40 -17.70
C GLY A 63 -29.96 0.55 -16.61
N ILE A 64 -28.64 0.67 -16.44
CA ILE A 64 -28.02 1.56 -15.45
C ILE A 64 -27.63 2.86 -16.13
N GLU A 65 -28.32 3.95 -15.79
CA GLU A 65 -27.93 5.29 -16.24
C GLU A 65 -26.52 5.62 -15.73
N ALA A 66 -25.58 5.81 -16.65
CA ALA A 66 -24.20 6.15 -16.34
C ALA A 66 -23.60 7.11 -17.37
N ALA A 67 -22.94 8.17 -16.90
CA ALA A 67 -22.19 9.10 -17.73
C ALA A 67 -20.68 8.77 -17.72
N LYS A 68 -19.95 9.22 -18.76
CA LYS A 68 -18.50 8.96 -18.90
C LYS A 68 -17.69 9.47 -17.70
N ASP A 69 -18.06 10.64 -17.18
CA ASP A 69 -17.42 11.31 -16.04
C ASP A 69 -17.75 10.67 -14.69
N GLU A 70 -18.77 9.82 -14.61
CA GLU A 70 -19.05 8.98 -13.44
C GLU A 70 -18.17 7.72 -13.41
N VAL A 71 -17.56 7.34 -14.54
CA VAL A 71 -16.67 6.18 -14.64
C VAL A 71 -15.23 6.59 -14.40
N ILE A 72 -14.61 5.97 -13.41
CA ILE A 72 -13.20 6.08 -13.05
C ILE A 72 -12.58 4.73 -13.35
N SER A 73 -11.95 4.57 -14.51
CA SER A 73 -11.20 3.34 -14.85
C SER A 73 -9.73 3.51 -14.51
N SER A 74 -9.06 2.41 -14.19
CA SER A 74 -7.60 2.39 -13.97
C SER A 74 -6.82 2.91 -15.18
N GLY A 75 -7.28 2.62 -16.40
CA GLY A 75 -6.67 3.12 -17.64
C GLY A 75 -6.73 4.64 -17.75
N TRP A 76 -7.92 5.23 -17.53
CA TRP A 76 -8.07 6.68 -17.51
C TRP A 76 -7.30 7.35 -16.37
N ALA A 77 -7.40 6.81 -15.15
CA ALA A 77 -6.69 7.34 -13.99
C ALA A 77 -5.16 7.32 -14.24
N THR A 78 -4.66 6.30 -14.94
CA THR A 78 -3.24 6.19 -15.31
C THR A 78 -2.83 7.28 -16.28
N ALA A 79 -3.65 7.57 -17.28
CA ALA A 79 -3.43 8.69 -18.20
C ALA A 79 -3.37 10.03 -17.46
N CYS A 80 -4.28 10.27 -16.50
CA CYS A 80 -4.22 11.45 -15.63
C CYS A 80 -2.94 11.52 -14.78
N CYS A 81 -2.53 10.38 -14.20
CA CYS A 81 -1.32 10.30 -13.38
C CYS A 81 -0.06 10.64 -14.19
N LEU A 82 0.06 10.11 -15.41
CA LEU A 82 1.19 10.37 -16.31
C LEU A 82 1.28 11.85 -16.68
N ARG A 83 0.14 12.49 -16.96
CA ARG A 83 0.06 13.92 -17.25
C ARG A 83 0.54 14.77 -16.07
N GLU A 84 0.12 14.44 -14.85
CA GLU A 84 0.55 15.13 -13.63
C GLU A 84 2.06 14.93 -13.35
N ARG A 85 2.58 13.74 -13.69
CA ARG A 85 4.02 13.39 -13.64
C ARG A 85 4.84 13.97 -14.79
N ARG A 86 4.21 14.66 -15.74
CA ARG A 86 4.84 15.25 -16.95
C ARG A 86 5.61 14.24 -17.80
N ALA A 87 5.14 12.99 -17.87
CA ALA A 87 5.62 12.03 -18.87
C ALA A 87 4.90 12.34 -20.19
N GLY A 88 5.56 13.05 -21.12
CA GLY A 88 4.93 13.45 -22.38
C GLY A 88 4.87 12.30 -23.39
N SER A 89 5.90 11.44 -23.38
CA SER A 89 6.00 10.29 -24.29
C SER A 89 5.93 8.97 -23.53
N VAL A 90 5.01 8.10 -23.93
CA VAL A 90 4.70 6.86 -23.22
C VAL A 90 4.70 5.65 -24.14
N TYR A 91 5.24 4.53 -23.66
CA TYR A 91 5.08 3.23 -24.30
C TYR A 91 4.07 2.42 -23.49
N VAL A 92 3.02 1.96 -24.16
CA VAL A 92 1.90 1.25 -23.54
C VAL A 92 2.05 -0.24 -23.79
N LEU A 93 2.23 -1.00 -22.72
CA LEU A 93 2.02 -2.45 -22.69
C LEU A 93 0.56 -2.73 -22.37
N GLY A 94 -0.30 -2.61 -23.37
CA GLY A 94 -1.74 -2.79 -23.22
C GLY A 94 -2.44 -2.67 -24.56
N ASP A 95 -3.77 -2.79 -24.53
CA ASP A 95 -4.59 -2.70 -25.73
C ASP A 95 -4.80 -1.26 -26.23
N GLU A 96 -5.50 -1.15 -27.36
CA GLU A 96 -5.86 0.11 -28.01
C GLU A 96 -6.75 1.03 -27.14
N HIS A 97 -7.48 0.48 -26.17
CA HIS A 97 -8.35 1.25 -25.27
C HIS A 97 -7.51 2.02 -24.27
N LEU A 98 -6.49 1.39 -23.68
CA LEU A 98 -5.55 2.07 -22.81
C LEU A 98 -4.76 3.15 -23.59
N GLU A 99 -4.29 2.82 -24.80
CA GLU A 99 -3.65 3.82 -25.65
C GLU A 99 -4.59 5.01 -25.95
N ARG A 100 -5.88 4.74 -26.17
CA ARG A 100 -6.87 5.78 -26.43
C ARG A 100 -7.03 6.73 -25.24
N GLU A 101 -7.19 6.20 -24.02
CA GLU A 101 -7.26 7.03 -22.80
C GLU A 101 -5.99 7.88 -22.62
N CYS A 102 -4.81 7.32 -22.92
CA CYS A 102 -3.56 8.08 -22.90
C CYS A 102 -3.52 9.20 -23.94
N ARG A 103 -3.92 8.93 -25.20
CA ARG A 103 -3.98 9.96 -26.26
C ARG A 103 -4.98 11.06 -25.92
N ASP A 104 -6.15 10.70 -25.40
CA ASP A 104 -7.19 11.66 -25.00
C ASP A 104 -6.74 12.55 -23.83
N ALA A 105 -5.77 12.08 -23.02
CA ALA A 105 -5.11 12.90 -21.99
C ALA A 105 -3.98 13.80 -22.53
N GLY A 106 -3.66 13.73 -23.82
CA GLY A 106 -2.60 14.49 -24.48
C GLY A 106 -1.20 13.86 -24.39
N LEU A 107 -1.12 12.55 -24.18
CA LEU A 107 0.15 11.81 -24.13
C LEU A 107 0.50 11.28 -25.53
N ASP A 108 1.78 11.37 -25.90
CA ASP A 108 2.29 10.82 -27.15
C ASP A 108 2.62 9.33 -26.97
N ILE A 109 1.88 8.47 -27.68
CA ILE A 109 2.19 7.03 -27.72
C ILE A 109 3.36 6.82 -28.67
N VAL A 110 4.47 6.29 -28.16
CA VAL A 110 5.73 6.15 -28.90
C VAL A 110 6.27 4.72 -28.82
N ASP A 111 7.27 4.42 -29.67
CA ASP A 111 8.08 3.21 -29.51
C ASP A 111 8.81 3.23 -28.17
N VAL A 112 9.01 2.03 -27.61
CA VAL A 112 9.66 1.80 -26.31
C VAL A 112 11.01 2.51 -26.15
N ASN A 113 11.79 2.70 -27.22
CA ASN A 113 13.09 3.36 -27.15
C ASN A 113 13.00 4.88 -26.91
N ALA A 114 11.88 5.50 -27.29
CA ALA A 114 11.64 6.94 -27.14
C ALA A 114 10.87 7.29 -25.84
N ALA A 115 10.28 6.30 -25.16
CA ALA A 115 9.32 6.53 -24.09
C ALA A 115 9.92 7.02 -22.77
N GLU A 116 9.48 8.16 -22.24
CA GLU A 116 9.84 8.62 -20.89
C GLU A 116 9.21 7.76 -19.79
N ALA A 117 8.06 7.16 -20.06
CA ALA A 117 7.38 6.23 -19.16
C ALA A 117 6.92 4.96 -19.90
N VAL A 118 7.01 3.84 -19.21
CA VAL A 118 6.38 2.58 -19.61
C VAL A 118 5.13 2.39 -18.75
N VAL A 119 4.01 2.17 -19.43
CA VAL A 119 2.69 1.96 -18.82
C VAL A 119 2.31 0.50 -18.98
N VAL A 120 2.09 -0.20 -17.87
CA VAL A 120 1.68 -1.60 -17.88
C VAL A 120 0.17 -1.71 -17.63
N GLY A 121 -0.54 -2.09 -18.68
CA GLY A 121 -1.93 -2.51 -18.69
C GLY A 121 -2.05 -3.99 -19.00
N TRP A 122 -3.02 -4.35 -19.82
CA TRP A 122 -3.21 -5.72 -20.31
C TRP A 122 -3.57 -5.73 -21.79
N SER A 123 -3.14 -6.78 -22.47
CA SER A 123 -3.55 -7.14 -23.83
C SER A 123 -3.38 -8.65 -23.97
N ASP A 124 -4.32 -9.32 -24.63
CA ASP A 124 -4.20 -10.75 -24.94
C ASP A 124 -3.08 -11.05 -25.94
N ASP A 125 -2.61 -10.03 -26.68
CA ASP A 125 -1.48 -10.12 -27.60
C ASP A 125 -0.13 -9.83 -26.93
N LEU A 126 -0.09 -9.59 -25.61
CA LEU A 126 1.14 -9.26 -24.89
C LEU A 126 2.17 -10.38 -25.00
N THR A 127 3.34 -10.09 -25.57
CA THR A 127 4.40 -11.06 -25.75
C THR A 127 5.54 -10.89 -24.74
N LEU A 128 6.35 -11.95 -24.55
CA LEU A 128 7.59 -11.86 -23.78
C LEU A 128 8.59 -10.86 -24.39
N ARG A 129 8.49 -10.57 -25.69
CA ARG A 129 9.35 -9.57 -26.35
C ARG A 129 8.97 -8.15 -25.90
N ASP A 130 7.68 -7.88 -25.74
CA ASP A 130 7.18 -6.60 -25.26
C ASP A 130 7.60 -6.37 -23.80
N ILE A 131 7.47 -7.42 -22.97
CA ILE A 131 7.96 -7.44 -21.58
C ILE A 131 9.48 -7.18 -21.53
N GLN A 132 10.28 -7.87 -22.33
CA GLN A 132 11.74 -7.66 -22.37
C GLN A 132 12.11 -6.23 -22.77
N SER A 133 11.35 -5.63 -23.69
CA SER A 133 11.58 -4.27 -24.16
C SER A 133 11.25 -3.25 -23.06
N ALA A 134 10.13 -3.44 -22.36
CA ALA A 134 9.77 -2.66 -21.18
C ALA A 134 10.81 -2.77 -20.06
N VAL A 135 11.25 -4.00 -19.73
CA VAL A 135 12.31 -4.24 -18.72
C VAL A 135 13.56 -3.43 -19.04
N THR A 136 14.01 -3.51 -20.29
CA THR A 136 15.22 -2.79 -20.75
C THR A 136 15.04 -1.27 -20.60
N ARG A 137 13.87 -0.76 -20.98
CA ARG A 137 13.59 0.68 -20.93
C ARG A 137 13.47 1.20 -19.49
N ILE A 138 12.81 0.45 -18.62
CA ILE A 138 12.66 0.77 -17.19
C ILE A 138 14.01 0.69 -16.45
N ALA A 139 14.82 -0.34 -16.72
CA ALA A 139 16.16 -0.46 -16.16
C ALA A 139 17.05 0.73 -16.54
N ASN A 140 16.85 1.28 -17.75
CA ASN A 140 17.53 2.47 -18.24
C ASN A 140 16.91 3.81 -17.78
N GLY A 141 15.95 3.79 -16.85
CA GLY A 141 15.47 4.98 -16.15
C GLY A 141 14.13 5.54 -16.60
N ALA A 142 13.39 4.87 -17.49
CA ALA A 142 12.00 5.25 -17.76
C ALA A 142 11.12 5.04 -16.53
N GLN A 143 10.10 5.89 -16.37
CA GLN A 143 9.12 5.70 -15.28
C GLN A 143 8.39 4.38 -15.47
N PHE A 144 8.23 3.62 -14.39
CA PHE A 144 7.49 2.36 -14.38
C PHE A 144 6.12 2.61 -13.73
N ILE A 145 5.07 2.67 -14.54
CA ILE A 145 3.69 2.91 -14.08
C ILE A 145 2.84 1.70 -14.46
N ALA A 146 1.94 1.26 -13.57
CA ALA A 146 0.99 0.22 -13.88
C ALA A 146 -0.44 0.64 -13.54
N THR A 147 -1.38 0.19 -14.38
CA THR A 147 -2.81 0.52 -14.23
C THR A 147 -3.41 -0.04 -12.96
N ASN A 148 -3.05 -1.27 -12.57
CA ASN A 148 -3.38 -1.90 -11.30
C ASN A 148 -2.32 -2.97 -10.96
N ALA A 149 -2.48 -3.65 -9.83
CA ALA A 149 -1.60 -4.73 -9.37
C ALA A 149 -2.33 -6.07 -9.20
N ASP A 150 -3.51 -6.24 -9.81
CA ASP A 150 -4.28 -7.47 -9.68
C ASP A 150 -3.50 -8.61 -10.33
N TRP A 151 -3.24 -9.69 -9.59
CA TRP A 151 -2.44 -10.81 -10.11
C TRP A 151 -3.20 -11.63 -11.15
N SER A 152 -4.47 -11.89 -10.85
CA SER A 152 -5.35 -12.72 -11.66
C SER A 152 -6.81 -12.32 -11.47
N PHE A 153 -7.66 -12.70 -12.42
CA PHE A 153 -9.11 -12.63 -12.29
C PHE A 153 -9.75 -14.01 -12.58
N PRO A 154 -10.98 -14.28 -12.12
CA PRO A 154 -11.67 -15.53 -12.42
C PRO A 154 -11.95 -15.70 -13.92
N GLY A 155 -11.53 -16.81 -14.50
CA GLY A 155 -11.86 -17.23 -15.86
C GLY A 155 -12.68 -18.53 -15.91
N PRO A 156 -13.17 -18.92 -17.10
CA PRO A 156 -14.01 -20.11 -17.26
C PRO A 156 -13.29 -21.43 -16.92
N ASP A 157 -12.00 -21.52 -17.20
CA ASP A 157 -11.17 -22.73 -16.97
C ASP A 157 -10.24 -22.61 -15.74
N GLY A 158 -10.39 -21.55 -14.95
CA GLY A 158 -9.53 -21.25 -13.80
C GLY A 158 -9.07 -19.79 -13.77
N PRO A 159 -8.14 -19.44 -12.86
CA PRO A 159 -7.64 -18.08 -12.76
C PRO A 159 -6.87 -17.68 -14.02
N MET A 160 -7.22 -16.53 -14.58
CA MET A 160 -6.55 -15.91 -15.73
C MET A 160 -5.57 -14.86 -15.24
N MET A 161 -4.42 -14.73 -15.93
CA MET A 161 -3.43 -13.69 -15.61
C MET A 161 -4.02 -12.30 -15.80
N ALA A 162 -3.58 -11.36 -14.97
CA ALA A 162 -3.93 -9.96 -15.05
C ALA A 162 -2.68 -9.07 -15.03
N VAL A 163 -2.89 -7.74 -15.04
CA VAL A 163 -1.83 -6.72 -15.13
C VAL A 163 -0.71 -6.96 -14.12
N GLY A 164 -1.04 -7.29 -12.88
CA GLY A 164 -0.10 -7.56 -11.80
C GLY A 164 0.90 -8.68 -12.10
N THR A 165 0.50 -9.68 -12.89
CA THR A 165 1.42 -10.75 -13.34
C THR A 165 2.51 -10.20 -14.27
N ALA A 166 2.13 -9.37 -15.24
CA ALA A 166 3.09 -8.70 -16.13
C ALA A 166 3.97 -7.71 -15.35
N VAL A 167 3.38 -6.97 -14.41
CA VAL A 167 4.08 -6.04 -13.52
C VAL A 167 5.14 -6.76 -12.70
N GLU A 168 4.83 -7.91 -12.09
CA GLU A 168 5.80 -8.64 -11.26
C GLU A 168 6.95 -9.19 -12.11
N ALA A 169 6.69 -9.70 -13.32
CA ALA A 169 7.73 -10.13 -14.24
C ALA A 169 8.69 -8.97 -14.60
N ILE A 170 8.15 -7.78 -14.89
CA ILE A 170 8.94 -6.59 -15.21
C ILE A 170 9.72 -6.10 -13.99
N LYS A 171 9.08 -6.03 -12.83
CA LYS A 171 9.69 -5.62 -11.56
C LYS A 171 10.88 -6.51 -11.20
N MET A 172 10.71 -7.83 -11.27
CA MET A 172 11.78 -8.79 -10.99
C MET A 172 12.97 -8.63 -11.94
N ALA A 173 12.72 -8.49 -13.24
CA ALA A 173 13.80 -8.44 -14.24
C ALA A 173 14.49 -7.06 -14.32
N SER A 174 13.76 -5.97 -14.04
CA SER A 174 14.31 -4.61 -14.07
C SER A 174 14.91 -4.14 -12.73
N GLY A 175 14.54 -4.79 -11.61
CA GLY A 175 14.92 -4.36 -10.27
C GLY A 175 14.30 -3.01 -9.86
N LYS A 176 13.19 -2.60 -10.51
CA LYS A 176 12.49 -1.33 -10.25
C LYS A 176 11.08 -1.58 -9.74
N THR A 177 10.65 -0.80 -8.76
CA THR A 177 9.29 -0.83 -8.22
C THR A 177 8.36 0.06 -9.06
N PRO A 178 7.19 -0.43 -9.48
CA PRO A 178 6.20 0.37 -10.21
C PRO A 178 5.47 1.35 -9.29
N TYR A 179 4.98 2.44 -9.87
CA TYR A 179 3.87 3.18 -9.29
C TYR A 179 2.54 2.59 -9.76
N ILE A 180 1.77 2.01 -8.85
CA ILE A 180 0.45 1.44 -9.14
C ILE A 180 -0.63 2.51 -8.96
N VAL A 181 -1.52 2.62 -9.95
CA VAL A 181 -2.54 3.68 -10.00
C VAL A 181 -3.88 3.22 -9.42
N GLY A 182 -4.33 2.02 -9.82
CA GLY A 182 -5.62 1.44 -9.45
C GLY A 182 -5.74 1.05 -7.98
N LYS A 183 -6.91 0.53 -7.62
CA LYS A 183 -7.20 0.02 -6.26
C LYS A 183 -6.19 -1.07 -5.87
N PRO A 184 -5.75 -1.17 -4.59
CA PRO A 184 -6.15 -0.36 -3.43
C PRO A 184 -5.38 0.96 -3.28
N TYR A 185 -4.61 1.40 -4.27
CA TYR A 185 -3.75 2.56 -4.10
C TYR A 185 -4.56 3.87 -4.11
N PRO A 186 -4.14 4.90 -3.33
CA PRO A 186 -4.96 6.10 -3.11
C PRO A 186 -5.32 6.91 -4.36
N TYR A 187 -4.54 6.82 -5.44
CA TYR A 187 -4.66 7.73 -6.57
C TYR A 187 -6.06 7.68 -7.21
N MET A 188 -6.53 6.49 -7.55
CA MET A 188 -7.81 6.29 -8.22
C MET A 188 -9.00 6.74 -7.36
N PHE A 189 -8.96 6.48 -6.05
CA PHE A 189 -10.00 6.97 -5.13
C PHE A 189 -10.03 8.50 -5.03
N ARG A 190 -8.86 9.16 -5.00
CA ARG A 190 -8.78 10.63 -5.01
C ARG A 190 -9.37 11.24 -6.29
N GLN A 191 -9.16 10.58 -7.43
CA GLN A 191 -9.81 10.98 -8.69
C GLN A 191 -11.34 10.81 -8.62
N ALA A 192 -11.83 9.71 -8.03
CA ALA A 192 -13.27 9.49 -7.85
C ALA A 192 -13.94 10.51 -6.92
N LEU A 193 -13.21 10.97 -5.90
CA LEU A 193 -13.65 11.97 -4.92
C LEU A 193 -13.29 13.41 -5.31
N GLN A 194 -12.83 13.63 -6.55
CA GLN A 194 -12.56 14.97 -7.04
C GLN A 194 -13.86 15.80 -6.95
N HIS A 195 -13.76 16.99 -6.35
CA HIS A 195 -14.88 17.90 -6.05
C HIS A 195 -15.85 17.44 -4.95
N VAL A 196 -15.55 16.35 -4.22
CA VAL A 196 -16.27 15.98 -3.01
C VAL A 196 -15.62 16.69 -1.82
N GLU A 197 -16.39 17.54 -1.13
CA GLU A 197 -15.91 18.32 0.02
C GLU A 197 -15.78 17.48 1.30
N ASP A 198 -16.79 16.65 1.58
CA ASP A 198 -16.83 15.83 2.80
C ASP A 198 -16.68 14.33 2.48
N TRP A 199 -15.44 13.85 2.56
CA TRP A 199 -15.12 12.43 2.33
C TRP A 199 -15.70 11.51 3.43
N SER A 200 -16.08 12.06 4.58
CA SER A 200 -16.70 11.26 5.65
C SER A 200 -18.10 10.78 5.29
N ARG A 201 -18.72 11.39 4.27
CA ARG A 201 -20.01 11.00 3.68
C ARG A 201 -19.86 10.23 2.37
N ALA A 202 -18.66 9.73 2.06
CA ALA A 202 -18.39 8.81 0.97
C ALA A 202 -18.27 7.36 1.44
N VAL A 203 -18.73 6.43 0.61
CA VAL A 203 -18.66 4.99 0.88
C VAL A 203 -18.31 4.20 -0.39
N MET A 204 -17.41 3.22 -0.26
CA MET A 204 -17.04 2.27 -1.30
C MET A 204 -17.82 0.96 -1.14
N PHE A 205 -18.37 0.44 -2.23
CA PHE A 205 -18.95 -0.90 -2.32
C PHE A 205 -18.09 -1.75 -3.24
N GLY A 206 -17.62 -2.87 -2.72
CA GLY A 206 -16.67 -3.75 -3.40
C GLY A 206 -16.85 -5.18 -2.97
N ASP A 207 -16.44 -6.13 -3.81
CA ASP A 207 -16.43 -7.56 -3.48
C ASP A 207 -15.03 -8.05 -3.08
N THR A 208 -13.99 -7.22 -3.28
CA THR A 208 -12.59 -7.61 -3.14
C THR A 208 -11.94 -6.88 -1.97
N PRO A 209 -11.78 -7.51 -0.79
CA PRO A 209 -11.25 -6.84 0.40
C PRO A 209 -9.88 -6.20 0.23
N ASP A 210 -8.95 -6.86 -0.46
CA ASP A 210 -7.58 -6.36 -0.70
C ASP A 210 -7.54 -5.15 -1.64
N ALA A 211 -8.58 -4.91 -2.45
CA ALA A 211 -8.65 -3.80 -3.40
C ALA A 211 -9.60 -2.70 -2.91
N ASP A 212 -10.87 -3.04 -2.70
CA ASP A 212 -11.93 -2.05 -2.44
C ASP A 212 -11.91 -1.57 -0.99
N ILE A 213 -11.92 -2.53 -0.06
CA ILE A 213 -12.03 -2.25 1.37
C ILE A 213 -10.73 -1.63 1.88
N ALA A 214 -9.61 -2.28 1.59
CA ALA A 214 -8.29 -1.73 1.92
C ALA A 214 -8.06 -0.37 1.26
N GLY A 215 -8.47 -0.19 0.00
CA GLY A 215 -8.28 1.07 -0.72
C GLY A 215 -9.09 2.23 -0.17
N ALA A 216 -10.37 2.00 0.14
CA ALA A 216 -11.23 2.96 0.81
C ALA A 216 -10.67 3.38 2.19
N HIS A 217 -10.24 2.42 2.99
CA HIS A 217 -9.65 2.69 4.30
C HIS A 217 -8.30 3.41 4.23
N ARG A 218 -7.47 3.15 3.21
CA ARG A 218 -6.21 3.89 2.95
C ARG A 218 -6.43 5.39 2.72
N ILE A 219 -7.64 5.81 2.32
CA ILE A 219 -7.99 7.23 2.16
C ILE A 219 -9.04 7.74 3.16
N GLY A 220 -9.43 6.92 4.13
CA GLY A 220 -10.31 7.32 5.25
C GLY A 220 -11.81 7.36 4.96
N ILE A 221 -12.28 6.73 3.87
CA ILE A 221 -13.72 6.61 3.55
C ILE A 221 -14.27 5.26 4.04
N SER A 222 -15.58 5.17 4.27
CA SER A 222 -16.22 3.90 4.63
C SER A 222 -16.22 2.92 3.47
N ALA A 223 -16.28 1.63 3.78
CA ALA A 223 -16.24 0.53 2.86
C ALA A 223 -17.21 -0.59 3.26
N VAL A 224 -18.07 -1.00 2.33
CA VAL A 224 -19.03 -2.07 2.50
C VAL A 224 -18.68 -3.21 1.56
N LEU A 225 -18.51 -4.40 2.14
CA LEU A 225 -18.21 -5.61 1.38
C LEU A 225 -19.51 -6.21 0.83
N ILE A 226 -19.55 -6.44 -0.48
CA ILE A 226 -20.58 -7.24 -1.13
C ILE A 226 -20.13 -8.71 -1.08
N SER A 227 -20.83 -9.53 -0.31
CA SER A 227 -20.56 -10.97 -0.25
C SER A 227 -21.82 -11.74 0.07
N SER A 228 -22.17 -12.69 -0.80
CA SER A 228 -23.22 -13.68 -0.54
C SER A 228 -22.72 -14.89 0.26
N GLY A 229 -21.40 -15.08 0.34
CA GLY A 229 -20.75 -16.18 1.04
C GLY A 229 -20.36 -15.85 2.49
N PRO A 230 -19.94 -16.87 3.26
CA PRO A 230 -19.47 -16.68 4.62
C PRO A 230 -18.18 -15.84 4.65
N TYR A 231 -18.20 -14.76 5.41
CA TYR A 231 -17.02 -13.93 5.67
C TYR A 231 -16.32 -14.40 6.95
N THR A 232 -15.04 -14.77 6.86
CA THR A 232 -14.27 -15.32 7.98
C THR A 232 -13.61 -14.26 8.86
N GLY A 233 -13.69 -12.98 8.50
CA GLY A 233 -13.01 -11.92 9.23
C GLY A 233 -11.49 -11.91 9.08
N TYR A 234 -10.87 -11.01 9.82
CA TYR A 234 -9.42 -10.88 9.94
C TYR A 234 -9.02 -11.00 11.41
N SER A 235 -7.79 -11.47 11.66
CA SER A 235 -7.27 -11.69 13.01
C SER A 235 -7.11 -10.40 13.82
N SER A 236 -6.81 -9.28 13.15
CA SER A 236 -6.59 -7.98 13.78
C SER A 236 -7.79 -7.06 13.56
N ALA A 237 -8.22 -6.37 14.63
CA ALA A 237 -9.18 -5.27 14.52
C ALA A 237 -8.64 -4.08 13.71
N ARG A 238 -7.30 -3.99 13.57
CA ARG A 238 -6.57 -2.96 12.82
C ARG A 238 -6.29 -3.37 11.36
N ASP A 239 -6.86 -4.48 10.88
CA ASP A 239 -6.71 -4.92 9.49
C ASP A 239 -7.52 -4.02 8.55
N TYR A 240 -6.84 -3.38 7.59
CA TYR A 240 -7.45 -2.44 6.64
C TYR A 240 -8.49 -3.09 5.74
N ARG A 241 -8.52 -4.42 5.65
CA ARG A 241 -9.48 -5.16 4.82
C ARG A 241 -10.77 -5.48 5.55
N LYS A 242 -10.86 -5.20 6.85
CA LYS A 242 -12.08 -5.40 7.64
C LYS A 242 -13.12 -4.34 7.24
N PRO A 243 -14.25 -4.70 6.60
CA PRO A 243 -15.23 -3.74 6.14
C PRO A 243 -16.07 -3.15 7.30
N ASP A 244 -16.68 -1.99 7.08
CA ASP A 244 -17.59 -1.36 8.06
C ASP A 244 -18.96 -2.07 8.11
N ALA A 245 -19.34 -2.73 7.02
CA ALA A 245 -20.54 -3.57 6.92
C ALA A 245 -20.36 -4.61 5.81
N ILE A 246 -21.18 -5.66 5.85
CA ILE A 246 -21.22 -6.72 4.84
C ILE A 246 -22.67 -6.89 4.42
N ILE A 247 -22.92 -6.87 3.12
CA ILE A 247 -24.26 -7.07 2.56
C ILE A 247 -24.21 -8.10 1.41
N PRO A 248 -25.27 -8.88 1.19
CA PRO A 248 -25.30 -9.86 0.11
C PRO A 248 -25.40 -9.23 -1.28
N ASP A 249 -26.10 -8.09 -1.37
CA ASP A 249 -26.33 -7.33 -2.60
C ASP A 249 -26.90 -5.93 -2.27
N LEU A 250 -27.04 -5.09 -3.31
CA LEU A 250 -27.42 -3.68 -3.19
C LEU A 250 -28.88 -3.44 -2.76
N ARG A 251 -29.75 -4.46 -2.68
CA ARG A 251 -31.11 -4.28 -2.12
C ARG A 251 -31.06 -3.94 -0.63
N SER A 252 -29.99 -4.38 0.04
CA SER A 252 -29.76 -4.17 1.48
C SER A 252 -29.47 -2.72 1.86
N LEU A 253 -29.28 -1.82 0.88
CA LEU A 253 -29.08 -0.38 1.15
C LEU A 253 -30.23 0.27 1.93
N TRP A 254 -31.44 -0.30 1.80
CA TRP A 254 -32.67 0.15 2.49
C TRP A 254 -33.10 -0.77 3.63
N ASP A 255 -32.25 -1.71 4.04
CA ASP A 255 -32.50 -2.49 5.23
C ASP A 255 -32.38 -1.58 6.47
N GLU A 256 -33.47 -1.50 7.25
CA GLU A 256 -33.53 -0.71 8.49
C GLU A 256 -32.78 -1.38 9.65
N GLU A 257 -32.52 -2.68 9.56
CA GLU A 257 -31.77 -3.45 10.56
C GLU A 257 -30.26 -3.37 10.31
N LEU A 258 -29.85 -3.08 9.07
CA LEU A 258 -28.43 -2.92 8.72
C LEU A 258 -27.81 -1.76 9.52
N ARG A 259 -26.71 -2.06 10.21
CA ARG A 259 -25.88 -1.09 10.93
C ARG A 259 -24.51 -1.06 10.29
N ILE A 260 -23.96 0.14 10.15
CA ILE A 260 -22.58 0.34 9.76
C ILE A 260 -21.75 0.60 11.01
N GLU A 261 -20.77 -0.26 11.27
CA GLU A 261 -19.80 -0.07 12.33
C GLU A 261 -18.57 0.56 11.71
N ARG A 262 -18.42 1.89 11.86
CA ARG A 262 -17.32 2.58 11.21
C ARG A 262 -15.98 2.02 11.70
N TRP A 263 -15.18 1.49 10.77
CA TRP A 263 -13.85 1.01 11.08
C TRP A 263 -12.95 2.20 11.42
N ILE A 264 -12.24 2.09 12.55
CA ILE A 264 -11.37 3.16 13.04
C ILE A 264 -9.97 2.91 12.48
N PRO A 265 -9.47 3.76 11.57
CA PRO A 265 -8.13 3.58 11.02
C PRO A 265 -7.08 3.73 12.13
N PRO A 266 -6.08 2.83 12.18
CA PRO A 266 -4.98 2.97 13.13
C PRO A 266 -4.07 4.14 12.76
N ALA A 267 -3.20 4.54 13.68
CA ALA A 267 -2.25 5.65 13.49
C ALA A 267 -1.02 5.29 12.59
N PHE A 268 -1.08 4.18 11.87
CA PHE A 268 -0.02 3.69 10.98
C PHE A 268 -0.62 3.21 9.65
N PRO A 269 0.09 3.35 8.51
CA PRO A 269 -0.38 2.81 7.24
C PRO A 269 -0.40 1.29 7.24
N TRP A 270 -1.24 0.69 6.40
CA TRP A 270 -1.23 -0.76 6.22
C TRP A 270 0.15 -1.24 5.75
N PRO A 271 0.82 -2.14 6.48
CA PRO A 271 2.13 -2.67 6.08
C PRO A 271 2.01 -3.52 4.81
N ASP A 272 2.92 -3.31 3.86
CA ASP A 272 3.07 -4.13 2.67
C ASP A 272 3.81 -5.44 2.99
N ASP A 273 4.65 -5.43 4.02
CA ASP A 273 5.34 -6.60 4.54
C ASP A 273 5.64 -6.50 6.06
N ILE A 274 6.04 -7.64 6.61
CA ILE A 274 6.54 -7.76 7.99
C ILE A 274 7.98 -8.26 7.91
N LYS A 275 8.92 -7.57 8.57
CA LYS A 275 10.35 -7.92 8.57
C LYS A 275 10.92 -8.10 9.98
N PRO A 276 11.88 -9.02 10.18
CA PRO A 276 12.64 -9.12 11.41
C PRO A 276 13.68 -7.99 11.51
N GLY A 277 13.66 -7.25 12.61
CA GLY A 277 14.62 -6.21 12.93
C GLY A 277 15.42 -6.55 14.19
N VAL A 278 16.58 -5.91 14.35
CA VAL A 278 17.39 -6.01 15.57
C VAL A 278 17.85 -4.63 16.03
N ALA A 279 17.97 -4.46 17.34
CA ALA A 279 18.52 -3.26 17.95
C ALA A 279 19.41 -3.62 19.14
N GLY A 280 20.39 -2.76 19.45
CA GLY A 280 21.41 -3.04 20.43
C GLY A 280 21.63 -1.89 21.40
N ILE A 281 21.62 -2.21 22.69
CA ILE A 281 21.91 -1.28 23.78
C ILE A 281 23.30 -1.61 24.29
N VAL A 282 24.25 -0.73 23.97
CA VAL A 282 25.63 -0.78 24.46
C VAL A 282 25.80 0.36 25.46
N MET A 283 26.34 0.05 26.63
CA MET A 283 26.66 1.04 27.65
C MET A 283 28.15 1.11 27.90
N ASP A 284 28.65 2.30 28.22
CA ASP A 284 30.03 2.45 28.70
C ASP A 284 30.13 2.21 30.22
N GLU A 285 31.36 2.27 30.75
CA GLU A 285 31.64 2.09 32.18
C GLU A 285 30.94 3.12 33.09
N ARG A 286 30.44 4.22 32.53
CA ARG A 286 29.72 5.27 33.25
C ARG A 286 28.21 5.10 33.17
N GLY A 287 27.72 4.04 32.52
CA GLY A 287 26.29 3.79 32.32
C GLY A 287 25.66 4.63 31.21
N ARG A 288 26.47 5.32 30.39
CA ARG A 288 25.98 6.10 29.24
C ARG A 288 25.65 5.15 28.10
N VAL A 289 24.57 5.43 27.38
CA VAL A 289 24.07 4.61 26.28
C VAL A 289 24.64 5.08 24.95
N LEU A 290 25.14 4.14 24.15
CA LEU A 290 25.59 4.37 22.79
C LEU A 290 24.40 4.69 21.88
N LEU A 291 24.45 5.82 21.21
CA LEU A 291 23.50 6.20 20.18
C LEU A 291 24.24 6.58 18.90
N MET A 292 23.57 6.35 17.78
CA MET A 292 23.98 6.77 16.46
C MET A 292 22.99 7.80 15.89
N LYS A 293 23.50 8.78 15.15
CA LYS A 293 22.69 9.76 14.43
C LYS A 293 22.51 9.29 13.00
N ARG A 294 21.27 9.04 12.59
CA ARG A 294 20.98 8.50 11.26
C ARG A 294 21.09 9.56 10.16
N ALA A 295 21.54 9.17 8.98
CA ALA A 295 21.69 10.05 7.81
C ALA A 295 20.39 10.33 7.07
N ASP A 296 19.41 9.44 7.17
CA ASP A 296 18.13 9.53 6.45
C ASP A 296 17.18 10.58 7.05
N ASN A 297 17.11 10.68 8.37
CA ASN A 297 16.18 11.56 9.09
C ASN A 297 16.85 12.49 10.11
N GLY A 298 18.15 12.31 10.40
CA GLY A 298 18.89 13.14 11.35
C GLY A 298 18.58 12.84 12.83
N CYS A 299 17.72 11.86 13.13
CA CYS A 299 17.40 11.43 14.48
C CYS A 299 18.51 10.55 15.06
N TRP A 300 18.71 10.68 16.37
CA TRP A 300 19.49 9.73 17.16
C TRP A 300 18.71 8.46 17.42
N GLY A 301 19.41 7.35 17.59
CA GLY A 301 18.82 6.07 17.98
C GLY A 301 19.86 5.03 18.37
N LEU A 302 19.38 3.91 18.88
CA LEU A 302 20.21 2.73 19.13
C LEU A 302 20.76 2.20 17.79
N PRO A 303 21.98 1.63 17.78
CA PRO A 303 22.42 0.77 16.68
C PRO A 303 21.36 -0.28 16.35
N SER A 304 21.06 -0.45 15.07
CA SER A 304 19.92 -1.26 14.63
C SER A 304 20.01 -1.64 13.17
N GLY A 305 19.50 -2.80 12.80
CA GLY A 305 19.44 -3.21 11.41
C GLY A 305 18.51 -4.37 11.16
N HIS A 306 18.73 -5.04 10.03
CA HIS A 306 17.89 -6.13 9.54
C HIS A 306 18.59 -7.47 9.76
N VAL A 307 17.79 -8.51 9.93
CA VAL A 307 18.32 -9.88 9.92
C VAL A 307 18.49 -10.34 8.47
N GLU A 308 19.71 -10.68 8.11
CA GLU A 308 20.05 -11.20 6.80
C GLU A 308 19.71 -12.70 6.68
N ARG A 309 19.68 -13.19 5.44
CA ARG A 309 19.39 -14.61 5.19
C ARG A 309 20.53 -15.49 5.71
N GLY A 310 20.21 -16.36 6.67
CA GLY A 310 21.11 -17.40 7.15
C GLY A 310 21.86 -17.06 8.44
N GLU A 311 21.66 -15.88 9.02
CA GLU A 311 22.18 -15.51 10.34
C GLU A 311 21.09 -15.60 11.42
N SER A 312 21.52 -15.70 12.68
CA SER A 312 20.66 -15.53 13.84
C SER A 312 20.43 -14.04 14.16
N VAL A 313 19.44 -13.73 15.01
CA VAL A 313 19.20 -12.35 15.49
C VAL A 313 20.38 -11.80 16.31
N GLU A 314 21.10 -12.67 17.01
CA GLU A 314 22.31 -12.33 17.76
C GLU A 314 23.48 -12.02 16.81
N GLU A 315 23.67 -12.84 15.77
CA GLU A 315 24.68 -12.59 14.75
C GLU A 315 24.41 -11.27 14.01
N ALA A 316 23.15 -11.02 13.67
CA ALA A 316 22.70 -9.79 13.03
C ALA A 316 23.08 -8.56 13.86
N ILE A 317 22.72 -8.50 15.15
CA ILE A 317 22.98 -7.29 15.95
C ILE A 317 24.47 -7.08 16.20
N VAL A 318 25.26 -8.15 16.35
CA VAL A 318 26.72 -8.06 16.48
C VAL A 318 27.35 -7.52 15.19
N ARG A 319 26.85 -7.95 14.02
CA ARG A 319 27.28 -7.43 12.72
C ARG A 319 26.93 -5.95 12.55
N GLU A 320 25.68 -5.57 12.80
CA GLU A 320 25.18 -4.19 12.65
C GLU A 320 25.94 -3.23 13.56
N ILE A 321 26.09 -3.53 14.86
CA ILE A 321 26.85 -2.67 15.78
C ILE A 321 28.28 -2.46 15.28
N ARG A 322 28.93 -3.52 14.77
CA ARG A 322 30.29 -3.43 14.24
C ARG A 322 30.34 -2.57 12.97
N GLU A 323 29.37 -2.70 12.08
CA GLU A 323 29.29 -1.97 10.81
C GLU A 323 28.92 -0.49 11.00
N GLU A 324 28.14 -0.15 12.02
CA GLU A 324 27.69 1.21 12.31
C GLU A 324 28.63 1.99 13.26
N THR A 325 29.35 1.30 14.15
CA THR A 325 30.08 1.93 15.26
C THR A 325 31.54 1.52 15.39
N GLY A 326 31.99 0.49 14.66
CA GLY A 326 33.33 -0.08 14.77
C GLY A 326 33.61 -0.88 16.05
N LEU A 327 32.64 -0.98 16.97
CA LEU A 327 32.75 -1.75 18.20
C LEU A 327 32.54 -3.25 17.95
N GLN A 328 33.27 -4.07 18.69
CA GLN A 328 33.01 -5.50 18.79
C GLN A 328 32.28 -5.74 20.11
N VAL A 329 31.14 -6.42 20.03
CA VAL A 329 30.28 -6.64 21.18
C VAL A 329 29.91 -8.11 21.33
N GLU A 330 29.52 -8.49 22.54
CA GLU A 330 28.86 -9.75 22.85
C GLU A 330 27.42 -9.47 23.32
N VAL A 331 26.48 -10.33 22.92
CA VAL A 331 25.08 -10.25 23.34
C VAL A 331 24.96 -10.84 24.74
N MET A 332 24.48 -10.04 25.70
CA MET A 332 24.34 -10.47 27.10
C MET A 332 22.96 -11.02 27.39
N ARG A 333 21.92 -10.35 26.88
CA ARG A 333 20.51 -10.77 27.05
C ARG A 333 19.60 -10.08 26.05
N LEU A 334 18.43 -10.70 25.83
CA LEU A 334 17.29 -10.05 25.21
C LEU A 334 16.65 -9.07 26.20
N VAL A 335 16.47 -7.81 25.80
CA VAL A 335 15.75 -6.78 26.55
C VAL A 335 14.25 -6.92 26.30
N GLY A 336 13.87 -7.00 25.03
CA GLY A 336 12.48 -7.08 24.64
C GLY A 336 12.27 -7.43 23.18
N LEU A 337 11.04 -7.85 22.87
CA LEU A 337 10.52 -8.01 21.52
C LEU A 337 9.47 -6.93 21.28
N TYR A 338 9.77 -6.01 20.36
CA TYR A 338 8.94 -4.87 20.03
C TYR A 338 8.28 -5.12 18.67
N SER A 339 6.96 -5.20 18.65
CA SER A 339 6.17 -5.59 17.49
C SER A 339 4.87 -4.80 17.32
N ASP A 340 4.48 -3.95 18.30
CA ASP A 340 3.30 -3.09 18.16
C ASP A 340 3.40 -2.22 16.91
N PRO A 341 2.49 -2.38 15.93
CA PRO A 341 2.48 -1.59 14.72
C PRO A 341 2.53 -0.07 14.94
N GLU A 342 1.93 0.44 16.02
CA GLU A 342 1.94 1.89 16.34
C GLU A 342 3.35 2.45 16.52
N SER A 343 4.31 1.61 16.89
CA SER A 343 5.71 1.98 17.07
C SER A 343 6.66 1.30 16.10
N GLN A 344 6.18 0.32 15.32
CA GLN A 344 7.02 -0.56 14.49
C GLN A 344 6.65 -0.55 13.01
N VAL A 345 5.69 0.26 12.58
CA VAL A 345 5.45 0.50 11.15
C VAL A 345 6.21 1.74 10.70
N PHE A 346 7.05 1.58 9.68
CA PHE A 346 7.82 2.65 9.07
C PHE A 346 7.49 2.77 7.59
N THR A 347 7.30 4.01 7.13
CA THR A 347 7.08 4.33 5.72
C THR A 347 8.38 4.78 5.07
N TYR A 348 8.73 4.17 3.95
CA TYR A 348 9.88 4.54 3.14
C TYR A 348 9.56 5.71 2.20
N PRO A 349 10.58 6.41 1.65
CA PRO A 349 10.36 7.52 0.71
C PRO A 349 9.57 7.16 -0.55
N ASP A 350 9.58 5.89 -0.96
CA ASP A 350 8.79 5.38 -2.10
C ASP A 350 7.32 5.12 -1.75
N GLY A 351 6.94 5.29 -0.48
CA GLY A 351 5.59 5.11 0.05
C GLY A 351 5.29 3.70 0.57
N ALA A 352 6.21 2.74 0.40
CA ALA A 352 6.05 1.41 0.98
C ALA A 352 6.10 1.47 2.51
N ALA A 353 5.31 0.63 3.17
CA ALA A 353 5.31 0.52 4.63
C ALA A 353 5.73 -0.88 5.08
N THR A 354 6.64 -0.96 6.03
CA THR A 354 7.07 -2.23 6.63
C THR A 354 6.77 -2.21 8.11
N GLN A 355 6.14 -3.28 8.61
CA GLN A 355 6.07 -3.55 10.04
C GLN A 355 7.28 -4.36 10.47
N PHE A 356 7.93 -3.94 11.55
CA PHE A 356 9.03 -4.69 12.13
C PHE A 356 8.58 -5.52 13.33
N VAL A 357 9.21 -6.67 13.47
CA VAL A 357 9.32 -7.39 14.74
C VAL A 357 10.77 -7.25 15.17
N THR A 358 11.03 -6.34 16.11
CA THR A 358 12.37 -5.95 16.49
C THR A 358 12.79 -6.61 17.81
N ALA A 359 13.84 -7.42 17.76
CA ALA A 359 14.50 -7.92 18.96
C ALA A 359 15.55 -6.92 19.44
N CYS A 360 15.41 -6.43 20.67
CA CYS A 360 16.37 -5.50 21.27
C CYS A 360 17.25 -6.23 22.28
N PHE A 361 18.57 -6.11 22.14
CA PHE A 361 19.55 -6.79 22.98
C PHE A 361 20.35 -5.82 23.84
N ARG A 362 20.71 -6.24 25.05
CA ARG A 362 21.78 -5.60 25.82
C ARG A 362 23.09 -6.26 25.40
N CYS A 363 24.06 -5.44 25.00
CA CYS A 363 25.36 -5.90 24.52
C CYS A 363 26.48 -5.24 25.32
N GLU A 364 27.61 -5.94 25.46
CA GLU A 364 28.82 -5.43 26.11
C GLU A 364 29.96 -5.32 25.11
N THR A 365 30.73 -4.24 25.22
CA THR A 365 31.91 -4.03 24.36
C THR A 365 33.03 -4.95 24.79
N VAL A 366 33.49 -5.81 23.88
CA VAL A 366 34.62 -6.73 24.08
C VAL A 366 35.86 -6.31 23.29
N GLY A 367 35.73 -5.35 22.38
CA GLY A 367 36.83 -4.83 21.58
C GLY A 367 36.41 -3.78 20.57
N GLY A 368 37.34 -3.43 19.67
CA GLY A 368 37.13 -2.36 18.69
C GLY A 368 37.34 -0.97 19.28
N ALA A 369 37.16 0.05 18.45
CA ALA A 369 37.21 1.45 18.84
C ALA A 369 36.00 2.15 18.24
N LEU A 370 35.37 3.04 19.02
CA LEU A 370 34.22 3.78 18.55
C LEU A 370 34.65 4.69 17.40
N VAL A 371 34.21 4.32 16.20
CA VAL A 371 34.49 5.04 14.97
C VAL A 371 33.20 5.07 14.17
N ARG A 372 32.78 6.25 13.75
CA ARG A 372 31.70 6.39 12.78
C ARG A 372 32.08 5.65 11.49
N THR A 373 31.34 4.60 11.15
CA THR A 373 31.54 3.80 9.95
C THR A 373 30.33 3.95 9.01
N GLY A 374 30.59 4.00 7.70
CA GLY A 374 29.53 4.03 6.70
C GLY A 374 28.88 5.41 6.43
N ALA A 375 28.06 5.43 5.37
CA ALA A 375 27.34 6.62 4.93
C ALA A 375 26.00 6.82 5.66
N GLU A 376 25.45 5.77 6.26
CA GLU A 376 24.15 5.76 6.94
C GLU A 376 24.17 6.42 8.32
N THR A 377 25.36 6.52 8.91
CA THR A 377 25.59 7.12 10.22
C THR A 377 26.26 8.46 10.06
N LEU A 378 25.70 9.52 10.66
CA LEU A 378 26.26 10.88 10.68
C LEU A 378 27.19 11.10 11.87
N ASP A 379 26.89 10.48 13.01
CA ASP A 379 27.63 10.62 14.26
C ASP A 379 27.35 9.41 15.17
N VAL A 380 28.26 9.11 16.10
CA VAL A 380 28.11 8.07 17.13
C VAL A 380 28.67 8.57 18.46
N ASN A 381 27.90 8.46 19.54
CA ASN A 381 28.34 8.96 20.84
C ASN A 381 27.59 8.30 22.00
N TYR A 382 28.14 8.44 23.21
CA TYR A 382 27.55 7.98 24.45
C TYR A 382 26.79 9.10 25.17
N PHE A 383 25.56 8.83 25.57
CA PHE A 383 24.67 9.79 26.24
C PHE A 383 24.18 9.27 27.59
N GLU A 384 24.07 10.15 28.58
CA GLU A 384 23.41 9.82 29.85
C GLU A 384 21.92 9.51 29.57
N ALA A 385 21.38 8.46 30.19
CA ALA A 385 20.01 8.02 29.94
C ALA A 385 18.96 9.07 30.34
N GLU A 386 19.27 9.92 31.32
CA GLU A 386 18.43 11.04 31.77
C GLU A 386 18.54 12.27 30.86
N ARG A 387 19.51 12.28 29.92
CA ARG A 387 19.77 13.40 29.01
C ARG A 387 20.04 12.91 27.59
N LEU A 388 19.07 12.18 27.05
CA LEU A 388 19.08 11.74 25.67
C LEU A 388 19.08 12.94 24.70
N PRO A 389 19.73 12.81 23.53
CA PRO A 389 19.77 13.87 22.53
C PRO A 389 18.40 14.07 21.86
N ASP A 390 18.20 15.24 21.25
CA ASP A 390 17.01 15.60 20.47
C ASP A 390 17.45 16.04 19.07
N PRO A 391 16.82 15.56 17.97
CA PRO A 391 15.77 14.54 17.93
C PRO A 391 16.29 13.12 18.17
N ILE A 392 15.51 12.30 18.88
CA ILE A 392 15.71 10.85 19.03
C ILE A 392 14.49 10.10 18.47
N LEU A 393 14.70 8.91 17.94
CA LEU A 393 13.61 8.02 17.51
C LEU A 393 12.64 7.76 18.68
N ALA A 394 11.35 8.00 18.44
CA ALA A 394 10.34 8.11 19.50
C ALA A 394 10.21 6.88 20.41
N MET A 395 10.49 5.67 19.90
CA MET A 395 10.40 4.42 20.66
C MET A 395 11.63 4.12 21.51
N HIS A 396 12.81 4.63 21.13
CA HIS A 396 14.08 4.26 21.78
C HIS A 396 14.22 4.70 23.24
N PRO A 397 13.74 5.88 23.68
CA PRO A 397 13.72 6.21 25.11
C PRO A 397 13.04 5.13 25.96
N ARG A 398 11.96 4.52 25.45
CA ARG A 398 11.27 3.42 26.14
C ARG A 398 12.12 2.16 26.19
N TRP A 399 12.82 1.82 25.10
CA TRP A 399 13.67 0.63 25.03
C TRP A 399 14.89 0.75 25.95
N ILE A 400 15.45 1.96 26.04
CA ILE A 400 16.55 2.27 26.95
C ILE A 400 16.07 2.12 28.40
N ALA A 401 14.91 2.68 28.75
CA ALA A 401 14.33 2.52 30.08
C ALA A 401 14.05 1.04 30.43
N ASP A 402 13.47 0.29 29.49
CA ASP A 402 13.23 -1.15 29.59
C ASP A 402 14.55 -1.94 29.85
N ALA A 403 15.67 -1.54 29.25
CA ALA A 403 16.97 -2.17 29.50
C ALA A 403 17.59 -1.82 30.87
N LEU A 404 17.40 -0.58 31.33
CA LEU A 404 17.92 -0.07 32.60
C LEU A 404 17.10 -0.53 33.81
N ALA A 405 15.84 -0.94 33.61
CA ALA A 405 15.01 -1.50 34.68
C ALA A 405 15.56 -2.83 35.25
N GLU A 406 16.57 -3.43 34.59
CA GLU A 406 17.21 -4.72 34.96
C GLU A 406 16.22 -5.84 35.32
N GLU A 407 15.02 -5.81 34.73
CA GLU A 407 14.06 -6.89 34.87
C GLU A 407 14.61 -8.18 34.25
N SER A 408 14.49 -9.29 34.98
CA SER A 408 14.92 -10.61 34.50
C SER A 408 14.07 -11.15 33.34
N LEU A 409 12.89 -10.57 33.12
CA LEU A 409 11.94 -11.01 32.11
C LEU A 409 12.09 -10.17 30.83
N CYS A 410 11.98 -10.84 29.69
CA CYS A 410 11.85 -10.18 28.40
C CYS A 410 10.54 -9.39 28.33
N ILE A 411 10.62 -8.16 27.85
CA ILE A 411 9.46 -7.28 27.66
C ILE A 411 8.84 -7.53 26.28
N PHE A 412 7.52 -7.65 26.22
CA PHE A 412 6.75 -7.74 24.97
C PHE A 412 5.94 -6.48 24.79
N ARG A 413 6.10 -5.79 23.66
CA ARG A 413 5.28 -4.62 23.34
C ARG A 413 4.83 -4.62 21.91
#